data_AF-A0A5B9M6U9-F1
#
_entry.id   AF-A0A5B9M6U9-F1
#
_cell.length_a   1.000
_cell.length_b   1.000
_cell.length_c   1.000
_cell.angle_alpha   90.00
_cell.angle_beta   90.00
_cell.angle_gamma   90.00
#
_symmetry.space_group_name_H-M   'P 1'
#
loop_
_entity.id
_entity.type
_entity.pdbx_description
1 polymer ?
#
loop_
_entity_poly.entity_id
_entity_poly.type
_entity_poly.pdbx_seq_one_letter_code
_entity_poly.pdbx_strand_id
1 'polypeptide(L)' 'MVKEEKGFEGKIKAMISSRACACQTGILEKKKSGLRYVNCKGCGKLFKTDRDTDYCMDCERKMK' A
#
# COMPACT_ATOMS: atom_id res chain seq x y z
N MET A 1 26.77 4.46 -27.48
CA MET A 1 25.82 4.86 -26.40
C MET A 1 25.52 3.66 -25.48
N VAL A 2 26.52 3.02 -24.87
CA VAL A 2 26.35 1.79 -24.04
C VAL A 2 26.90 1.95 -22.61
N LYS A 3 27.61 3.06 -22.33
CA LYS A 3 28.23 3.32 -21.02
C LYS A 3 27.27 3.98 -20.01
N GLU A 4 26.27 4.71 -20.48
CA GLU A 4 25.34 5.45 -19.59
C GLU A 4 24.30 4.54 -18.94
N GLU A 5 23.83 3.50 -19.63
CA GLU A 5 22.80 2.58 -19.11
C GLU A 5 23.28 1.79 -17.90
N LYS A 6 24.52 1.26 -17.95
CA LYS A 6 25.14 0.54 -16.82
C LYS A 6 25.36 1.44 -15.60
N GLY A 7 25.63 2.73 -15.82
CA GLY A 7 25.80 3.70 -14.74
C GLY A 7 24.48 4.08 -14.07
N PHE A 8 23.40 4.16 -14.84
CA PHE A 8 22.07 4.46 -14.33
C PHE A 8 21.50 3.28 -13.53
N GLU A 9 21.57 2.06 -14.06
CA GLU A 9 21.14 0.85 -13.34
C GLU A 9 21.95 0.61 -12.06
N GLY A 10 23.26 0.86 -12.10
CA GLY A 10 24.13 0.76 -10.91
C GLY A 10 23.71 1.73 -9.80
N LYS A 11 23.33 2.96 -10.15
CA LYS A 11 22.84 3.97 -9.18
C LYS A 11 21.49 3.59 -8.59
N ILE A 12 20.54 3.14 -9.41
CA ILE A 12 19.21 2.68 -8.95
C ILE A 12 19.37 1.48 -8.02
N LYS A 13 20.20 0.50 -8.41
CA LYS A 13 20.46 -0.69 -7.59
C LYS A 13 21.13 -0.35 -6.26
N ALA A 14 22.04 0.62 -6.24
CA ALA A 14 22.65 1.12 -5.00
C ALA A 14 21.64 1.81 -4.08
N MET A 15 20.69 2.59 -4.62
CA MET A 15 19.64 3.26 -3.84
C MET A 15 18.62 2.28 -3.23
N ILE A 16 18.29 1.19 -3.94
CA ILE A 16 17.30 0.20 -3.47
C ILE A 16 17.95 -0.86 -2.57
N SER A 17 19.19 -1.27 -2.88
CA SER A 17 19.93 -2.30 -2.12
C SER A 17 20.45 -1.77 -0.79
N SER A 18 20.80 -0.49 -0.72
CA SER A 18 21.07 0.16 0.54
C SER A 18 19.72 0.28 1.22
N ARG A 19 19.46 -0.53 2.25
CA ARG A 19 18.30 -0.39 3.16
C ARG A 19 18.35 0.95 3.92
N ALA A 20 18.59 2.06 3.24
CA ALA A 20 18.77 3.40 3.77
C ALA A 20 17.44 4.16 3.78
N CYS A 21 16.40 3.67 3.09
CA CYS A 21 15.05 4.20 3.29
C CYS A 21 14.63 3.93 4.73
N ALA A 22 14.31 4.99 5.47
CA ALA A 22 13.78 4.89 6.83
C ALA A 22 12.53 3.99 6.91
N CYS A 23 11.82 3.83 5.79
CA CYS A 23 10.69 2.91 5.61
C CYS A 23 11.07 1.42 5.67
N GLN A 24 12.32 1.07 5.32
CA GLN A 24 12.86 -0.30 5.27
C GLN A 24 13.72 -0.65 6.49
N THR A 25 14.28 0.35 7.18
CA THR A 25 15.11 0.15 8.39
C THR A 25 14.30 -0.07 9.66
N GLY A 26 13.00 0.23 9.64
CA GLY A 26 12.16 0.18 10.84
C GLY A 26 12.41 1.34 11.82
N ILE A 27 13.24 2.32 11.45
CA ILE A 27 13.49 3.55 12.23
C ILE A 27 12.21 4.41 12.27
N LEU A 28 11.41 4.36 11.21
CA LEU A 28 10.06 4.93 11.22
C LEU A 28 9.10 3.98 11.94
N GLU A 29 8.58 4.44 13.07
CA GLU A 29 7.48 3.77 13.76
C GLU A 29 6.30 3.59 12.78
N LYS A 30 5.93 2.34 12.52
CA LYS A 30 4.80 2.03 11.63
C LYS A 30 3.53 2.52 12.33
N LYS A 31 3.02 3.67 11.88
CA LYS A 31 1.74 4.20 12.36
C LYS A 31 0.69 3.10 12.31
N LYS A 32 0.02 2.86 13.44
CA LYS A 32 -1.13 1.94 13.49
C LYS A 32 -2.14 2.43 12.46
N SER A 33 -2.42 1.60 11.46
CA SER A 33 -3.38 1.97 10.44
C SER A 33 -4.78 1.97 11.05
N GLY A 34 -5.58 2.99 10.77
CA GLY A 34 -6.99 3.04 11.18
C GLY A 34 -7.90 2.07 10.42
N LEU A 35 -7.32 1.19 9.59
CA LEU A 35 -8.09 0.24 8.79
C LEU A 35 -8.61 -0.88 9.69
N ARG A 36 -9.93 -1.04 9.68
CA ARG A 36 -10.63 -2.15 10.32
C ARG A 36 -11.14 -3.13 9.27
N TYR A 37 -11.31 -4.39 9.67
CA TYR A 37 -11.99 -5.37 8.85
C TYR A 37 -13.50 -5.22 9.03
N VAL A 38 -14.23 -5.20 7.92
CA VAL A 38 -15.69 -5.11 7.89
C VAL A 38 -16.22 -6.19 6.96
N ASN A 39 -17.33 -6.83 7.35
CA ASN A 39 -18.06 -7.75 6.50
C ASN A 39 -19.22 -7.01 5.83
N CYS A 40 -19.25 -7.01 4.49
CA CYS A 40 -20.28 -6.32 3.72
C CYS A 40 -21.67 -6.94 3.96
N LYS A 41 -22.64 -6.16 4.43
CA LYS A 41 -24.03 -6.61 4.62
C LYS A 41 -24.75 -6.97 3.32
N GLY A 42 -24.30 -6.45 2.18
CA GLY A 42 -24.94 -6.71 0.88
C GLY A 42 -24.46 -7.96 0.16
N CYS A 43 -23.20 -8.38 0.36
CA CYS A 43 -22.62 -9.51 -0.37
C CYS A 43 -21.78 -10.47 0.47
N GLY A 44 -21.64 -10.23 1.78
CA GLY A 44 -20.85 -11.08 2.69
C GLY A 44 -19.33 -10.98 2.50
N LYS A 45 -18.85 -10.04 1.68
CA LYS A 45 -17.43 -9.86 1.40
C LYS A 45 -16.71 -9.25 2.60
N LEU A 46 -15.65 -9.88 3.08
CA LEU A 46 -14.75 -9.32 4.09
C LEU A 46 -13.72 -8.38 3.42
N PHE A 47 -13.63 -7.14 3.89
CA PHE A 47 -12.70 -6.15 3.34
C PHE A 47 -12.13 -5.25 4.45
N LYS A 48 -11.00 -4.58 4.16
CA LYS A 48 -10.43 -3.55 5.04
C LYS A 48 -10.87 -2.16 4.58
N THR A 49 -11.27 -1.33 5.52
CA THR A 49 -11.60 0.07 5.26
C THR A 49 -11.40 0.89 6.53
N ASP A 50 -11.05 2.16 6.39
CA ASP A 50 -11.11 3.14 7.48
C ASP A 50 -12.46 3.90 7.49
N ARG A 51 -13.26 3.77 6.42
CA ARG A 51 -14.58 4.40 6.29
C ARG A 51 -15.61 3.79 7.23
N ASP A 52 -16.52 4.62 7.73
CA ASP A 52 -17.69 4.19 8.49
C ASP A 52 -18.81 3.68 7.58
N THR A 53 -18.63 2.47 7.04
CA THR A 53 -19.60 1.81 6.16
C THR A 53 -19.66 0.32 6.42
N ASP A 54 -20.85 -0.23 6.34
CA ASP A 54 -21.15 -1.66 6.41
C ASP A 54 -21.21 -2.32 5.02
N TYR A 55 -21.00 -1.55 3.95
CA TYR A 55 -21.13 -2.02 2.58
C TYR A 55 -19.80 -1.91 1.84
N CYS A 56 -19.51 -2.90 1.00
CA CYS A 56 -18.36 -2.81 0.11
C CYS A 56 -18.64 -1.77 -0.99
N MET A 57 -17.57 -1.30 -1.62
CA MET A 57 -17.63 -0.26 -2.66
C MET A 57 -18.53 -0.62 -3.84
N ASP A 58 -18.73 -1.91 -4.13
CA ASP A 58 -19.63 -2.37 -5.18
C ASP A 58 -21.11 -2.32 -4.74
N CYS A 59 -21.41 -2.68 -3.48
CA CYS A 59 -22.75 -2.58 -2.93
C CYS A 59 -23.16 -1.11 -2.72
N GLU A 60 -22.25 -0.27 -2.21
CA GLU A 60 -22.49 1.18 -2.09
C GLU A 60 -22.85 1.82 -3.44
N ARG A 61 -22.19 1.41 -4.52
CA ARG A 61 -22.45 1.89 -5.89
C ARG A 61 -23.82 1.46 -6.44
N LYS A 62 -24.39 0.36 -5.98
CA LYS A 62 -25.72 -0.11 -6.40
C LYS A 62 -26.86 0.57 -5.65
N MET A 63 -26.57 1.21 -4.51
CA MET A 63 -27.57 1.89 -3.67
C MET A 63 -27.67 3.40 -3.97
N LYS A 64 -26.70 3.95 -4.71
CA LYS A 64 -26.75 5.30 -5.28
C LYS A 64 -27.43 5.28 -6.65
#